data_AF-K6UF93-F1
#
_entry.id   AF-K6UF93-F1
#
_cell.length_a   1.000
_cell.length_b   1.000
_cell.length_c   1.000
_cell.angle_alpha   90.00
_cell.angle_beta   90.00
_cell.angle_gamma   90.00
#
_symmetry.space_group_name_H-M   'P 1'
#
loop_
_entity.id
_entity.type
_entity.pdbx_description
1 polymer ?
#
loop_
_entity_poly.entity_id
_entity_poly.type
_entity_poly.pdbx_seq_one_letter_code
_entity_poly.pdbx_strand_id
1 'polypeptide(L)'
;MSDDISDIEKWQGKYPFLQTVWDTYNEFDIPIQETDRGSENYARVCEKIVENYNELDANHKEFCRKLVRNLGCYNYKNEYSNPLHYQCHILYNWIYNQIKKYGELDDIITKCFNNCISLMNFTGVKHKCSYDLYNTVYKDPIKMTIIDIFNNNMQNIINKLIIEHEYDNEASAQNFLCEFVNLYKVIYGKHCKDKNERDTYDKITCYMLESFRDSYTYYFYYNEKIVKKYYIPSLYN
;
A
#
# COMPACT_ATOMS: atom_id res chain seq x y z
N MET A 1 0.54 20.23 12.33
CA MET A 1 1.19 18.98 11.88
C MET A 1 0.52 18.63 10.57
N SER A 2 1.24 18.61 9.43
CA SER A 2 0.59 18.14 8.21
C SER A 2 0.32 16.65 8.39
N ASP A 3 -0.88 16.20 8.07
CA ASP A 3 -1.14 14.77 8.00
C ASP A 3 -0.15 14.16 7.00
N ASP A 4 0.54 13.10 7.42
CA ASP A 4 1.47 12.38 6.57
C ASP A 4 0.63 11.65 5.52
N ILE A 5 0.79 12.03 4.24
CA ILE A 5 0.13 11.37 3.12
C ILE A 5 0.41 9.85 3.11
N SER A 6 1.45 9.38 3.82
CA SER A 6 1.73 7.95 3.96
C SER A 6 0.75 7.18 4.85
N ASP A 7 -0.22 7.83 5.49
CA ASP A 7 -1.21 7.17 6.34
C ASP A 7 -2.57 7.09 5.62
N ILE A 8 -2.83 5.94 4.98
CA ILE A 8 -4.02 5.74 4.14
C ILE A 8 -5.31 5.76 4.97
N GLU A 9 -5.25 5.40 6.25
CA GLU A 9 -6.41 5.44 7.16
C GLU A 9 -7.04 6.84 7.21
N LYS A 10 -6.21 7.88 7.06
CA LYS A 10 -6.66 9.28 7.06
C LYS A 10 -7.24 9.75 5.73
N TRP A 11 -7.11 8.96 4.66
CA TRP A 11 -7.54 9.38 3.32
C TRP A 11 -9.05 9.30 3.13
N GLN A 12 -9.77 8.42 3.86
CA GLN A 12 -11.20 8.18 3.62
C GLN A 12 -12.04 9.45 3.67
N GLY A 13 -11.79 10.34 4.63
CA GLY A 13 -12.50 11.62 4.74
C GLY A 13 -11.96 12.73 3.82
N LYS A 14 -10.71 12.62 3.37
CA LYS A 14 -10.01 13.69 2.63
C LYS A 14 -10.06 13.51 1.11
N TYR A 15 -10.07 12.25 0.66
CA TYR A 15 -9.98 11.85 -0.75
C TYR A 15 -11.02 10.75 -1.07
N PRO A 16 -12.33 11.05 -0.94
CA PRO A 16 -13.39 10.04 -1.11
C PRO A 16 -13.40 9.38 -2.50
N PHE A 17 -12.90 10.08 -3.54
CA PHE A 17 -12.74 9.55 -4.90
C PHE A 17 -11.74 8.39 -5.00
N LEU A 18 -10.93 8.15 -3.96
CA LEU A 18 -10.09 6.96 -3.84
C LEU A 18 -10.80 5.79 -3.15
N GLN A 19 -12.13 5.81 -3.09
CA GLN A 19 -12.98 4.63 -3.27
C GLN A 19 -12.41 3.29 -2.78
N THR A 20 -11.98 2.57 -3.80
CA THR A 20 -11.39 1.24 -3.77
C THR A 20 -10.17 1.11 -2.87
N VAL A 21 -9.36 2.16 -2.71
CA VAL A 21 -8.16 2.12 -1.85
C VAL A 21 -8.56 1.99 -0.40
N TRP A 22 -9.46 2.83 0.08
CA TRP A 22 -9.89 2.80 1.47
C TRP A 22 -10.86 1.65 1.75
N ASP A 23 -11.71 1.26 0.79
CA ASP A 23 -12.51 0.03 0.91
C ASP A 23 -11.60 -1.19 1.15
N THR A 24 -10.55 -1.33 0.34
CA THR A 24 -9.56 -2.42 0.50
C THR A 24 -8.82 -2.33 1.85
N TYR A 25 -8.41 -1.12 2.25
CA TYR A 25 -7.75 -0.92 3.56
C TYR A 25 -8.68 -1.33 4.71
N ASN A 26 -9.94 -0.90 4.65
CA ASN A 26 -10.95 -1.22 5.67
C ASN A 26 -11.23 -2.71 5.72
N GLU A 27 -11.33 -3.39 4.56
CA GLU A 27 -11.46 -4.85 4.49
C GLU A 27 -10.33 -5.57 5.23
N PHE A 28 -9.09 -5.08 5.10
CA PHE A 28 -7.95 -5.62 5.83
C PHE A 28 -8.03 -5.42 7.34
N ASP A 29 -8.71 -4.38 7.82
CA ASP A 29 -8.84 -4.09 9.24
C ASP A 29 -10.12 -4.62 9.89
N ILE A 30 -11.06 -5.18 9.12
CA ILE A 30 -12.30 -5.79 9.64
C ILE A 30 -11.96 -6.76 10.79
N PRO A 31 -12.57 -6.62 11.98
CA PRO A 31 -12.40 -7.56 13.09
C PRO A 31 -12.80 -8.98 12.69
N ILE A 32 -12.07 -9.99 13.18
CA ILE A 32 -12.43 -11.40 12.99
C ILE A 32 -13.25 -11.84 14.20
N GLN A 33 -14.53 -12.13 13.99
CA GLN A 33 -15.40 -12.67 15.04
C GLN A 33 -15.20 -14.17 15.18
N GLU A 34 -15.41 -14.72 16.38
CA GLU A 34 -15.27 -16.17 16.60
C GLU A 34 -16.25 -17.00 15.78
N THR A 35 -17.41 -16.44 15.45
CA THR A 35 -18.41 -17.06 14.58
C THR A 35 -18.06 -16.99 13.08
N ASP A 36 -17.02 -16.24 12.69
CA ASP A 36 -16.66 -16.10 11.29
C ASP A 36 -16.10 -17.41 10.73
N ARG A 37 -16.55 -17.74 9.51
CA ARG A 37 -16.03 -18.89 8.77
C ARG A 37 -14.52 -18.74 8.58
N GLY A 38 -13.77 -19.70 9.13
CA GLY A 38 -12.31 -19.74 9.06
C GLY A 38 -11.59 -19.08 10.24
N SER A 39 -12.32 -18.46 11.18
CA SER A 39 -11.74 -17.82 12.38
C SER A 39 -10.78 -18.75 13.14
N GLU A 40 -11.24 -19.94 13.52
CA GLU A 40 -10.42 -20.95 14.21
C GLU A 40 -9.20 -21.37 13.37
N ASN A 41 -9.32 -21.41 12.04
CA ASN A 41 -8.22 -21.82 11.19
C ASN A 41 -7.11 -20.77 11.16
N TYR A 42 -7.46 -19.47 11.12
CA TYR A 42 -6.48 -18.40 11.20
C TYR A 42 -5.72 -18.45 12.53
N ALA A 43 -6.42 -18.68 13.65
CA ALA A 43 -5.80 -18.86 14.95
C ALA A 43 -4.84 -20.07 14.98
N ARG A 44 -5.28 -21.24 14.47
CA ARG A 44 -4.43 -22.45 14.38
C ARG A 44 -3.19 -22.24 13.52
N VAL A 45 -3.29 -21.48 12.43
CA VAL A 45 -2.13 -21.12 11.60
C VAL A 45 -1.16 -20.28 12.43
N CYS A 46 -1.64 -19.25 13.10
CA CYS A 46 -0.82 -18.40 13.96
C CYS A 46 -0.13 -19.18 15.09
N GLU A 47 -0.86 -20.04 15.81
CA GLU A 47 -0.33 -20.93 16.85
C GLU A 47 0.79 -21.83 16.34
N LYS A 48 0.71 -22.24 15.07
CA LYS A 48 1.70 -23.12 14.45
C LYS A 48 2.97 -22.38 14.01
N ILE A 49 2.85 -21.13 13.55
CA ILE A 49 3.96 -20.42 12.89
C ILE A 49 4.67 -19.42 13.80
N VAL A 50 3.97 -18.88 14.80
CA VAL A 50 4.54 -17.91 15.75
C VAL A 50 4.89 -18.64 17.05
N GLU A 51 6.17 -18.60 17.40
CA GLU A 51 6.65 -19.17 18.67
C GLU A 51 6.02 -18.41 19.83
N ASN A 52 5.64 -19.13 20.90
CA ASN A 52 4.98 -18.56 22.08
C ASN A 52 3.70 -17.75 21.76
N TYR A 53 2.98 -18.07 20.68
CA TYR A 53 1.72 -17.40 20.32
C TYR A 53 0.75 -17.27 21.50
N ASN A 54 0.66 -18.27 22.37
CA ASN A 54 -0.21 -18.25 23.55
C ASN A 54 0.15 -17.16 24.57
N GLU A 55 1.41 -16.73 24.60
CA GLU A 55 1.94 -15.69 25.50
C GLU A 55 1.77 -14.28 24.92
N LEU A 56 1.46 -14.15 23.63
CA LEU A 56 1.18 -12.85 22.99
C LEU A 56 -0.05 -12.17 23.60
N ASP A 57 -0.03 -10.85 23.60
CA ASP A 57 -1.22 -10.08 23.95
C ASP A 57 -2.33 -10.19 22.88
N ALA A 58 -3.51 -9.69 23.23
CA ALA A 58 -4.69 -9.77 22.36
C ALA A 58 -4.51 -9.03 21.02
N ASN A 59 -3.80 -7.90 20.99
CA ASN A 59 -3.58 -7.12 19.76
C ASN A 59 -2.66 -7.86 18.80
N HIS A 60 -1.57 -8.46 19.31
CA HIS A 60 -0.65 -9.26 18.51
C HIS A 60 -1.32 -10.53 17.94
N LYS A 61 -2.16 -11.20 18.75
CA LYS A 61 -2.97 -12.34 18.30
C LYS A 61 -3.96 -11.94 17.21
N GLU A 62 -4.68 -10.84 17.41
CA GLU A 62 -5.62 -10.32 16.42
C GLU A 62 -4.92 -9.92 15.12
N PHE A 63 -3.79 -9.21 15.22
CA PHE A 63 -2.95 -8.84 14.09
C PHE A 63 -2.52 -10.06 13.28
N CYS A 64 -2.02 -11.12 13.94
CA CYS A 64 -1.63 -12.35 13.25
C CYS A 64 -2.81 -12.94 12.47
N ARG A 65 -3.98 -13.08 13.11
CA ARG A 65 -5.18 -13.63 12.47
C ARG A 65 -5.61 -12.81 11.25
N LYS A 66 -5.62 -11.47 11.38
CA LYS A 66 -5.92 -10.55 10.27
C LYS A 66 -4.91 -10.69 9.14
N LEU A 67 -3.61 -10.73 9.45
CA LEU A 67 -2.57 -10.87 8.44
C LEU A 67 -2.69 -12.19 7.67
N VAL A 68 -2.87 -13.33 8.35
CA VAL A 68 -3.08 -14.64 7.70
C VAL A 68 -4.31 -14.60 6.78
N ARG A 69 -5.42 -13.97 7.21
CA ARG A 69 -6.60 -13.77 6.38
C ARG A 69 -6.29 -12.92 5.15
N ASN A 70 -5.66 -11.76 5.34
CA ASN A 70 -5.43 -10.76 4.30
C ASN A 70 -4.42 -11.21 3.24
N LEU A 71 -3.49 -12.10 3.61
CA LEU A 71 -2.58 -12.75 2.65
C LEU A 71 -3.32 -13.69 1.69
N GLY A 72 -4.48 -14.23 2.09
CA GLY A 72 -5.37 -14.99 1.19
C GLY A 72 -4.79 -16.30 0.68
N CYS A 73 -3.71 -16.81 1.29
CA CYS A 73 -3.03 -18.05 0.88
C CYS A 73 -3.79 -19.30 1.33
N TYR A 74 -4.78 -19.09 2.20
CA TYR A 74 -5.65 -20.12 2.74
C TYR A 74 -7.08 -19.95 2.21
N ASN A 75 -7.61 -20.97 1.55
CA ASN A 75 -8.96 -20.96 0.97
C ASN A 75 -10.03 -21.40 2.00
N TYR A 76 -10.14 -20.68 3.12
CA TYR A 76 -11.12 -21.03 4.17
C TYR A 76 -12.54 -20.51 3.90
N LYS A 77 -12.70 -19.57 2.95
CA LYS A 77 -13.98 -18.93 2.61
C LYS A 77 -14.60 -19.39 1.27
N ASN A 78 -14.05 -20.41 0.60
CA ASN A 78 -14.47 -20.91 -0.73
C ASN A 78 -14.34 -19.90 -1.88
N GLU A 79 -13.72 -18.74 -1.65
CA GLU A 79 -13.29 -17.80 -2.66
C GLU A 79 -11.82 -17.50 -2.39
N TYR A 80 -10.99 -17.50 -3.45
CA TYR A 80 -9.61 -17.05 -3.32
C TYR A 80 -9.62 -15.56 -3.00
N SER A 81 -9.50 -15.20 -1.73
CA SER A 81 -9.25 -13.83 -1.27
C SER A 81 -7.77 -13.45 -1.43
N ASN A 82 -7.08 -13.99 -2.44
CA ASN A 82 -5.67 -13.68 -2.69
C ASN A 82 -5.60 -12.28 -3.31
N PRO A 83 -5.09 -11.28 -2.57
CA PRO A 83 -5.14 -9.88 -2.98
C PRO A 83 -4.58 -9.69 -4.38
N LEU A 84 -5.24 -8.90 -5.21
CA LEU A 84 -4.69 -8.48 -6.50
C LEU A 84 -3.34 -7.78 -6.28
N HIS A 85 -2.45 -7.81 -7.26
CA HIS A 85 -1.09 -7.27 -7.08
C HIS A 85 -1.08 -5.83 -6.56
N TYR A 86 -2.00 -4.97 -7.03
CA TYR A 86 -2.12 -3.59 -6.54
C TYR A 86 -2.57 -3.50 -5.07
N GLN A 87 -3.37 -4.45 -4.57
CA GLN A 87 -3.84 -4.48 -3.19
C GLN A 87 -2.71 -4.79 -2.21
N CYS A 88 -1.59 -5.38 -2.67
CA CYS A 88 -0.42 -5.60 -1.85
C CYS A 88 0.16 -4.30 -1.30
N HIS A 89 0.19 -3.21 -2.09
CA HIS A 89 0.71 -1.92 -1.60
C HIS A 89 -0.17 -1.32 -0.49
N ILE A 90 -1.48 -1.53 -0.58
CA ILE A 90 -2.44 -1.15 0.46
C ILE A 90 -2.22 -2.02 1.70
N LEU A 91 -2.01 -3.34 1.53
CA LEU A 91 -1.71 -4.25 2.61
C LEU A 91 -0.41 -3.87 3.34
N TYR A 92 0.64 -3.49 2.60
CA TYR A 92 1.91 -3.06 3.19
C TYR A 92 1.76 -1.78 4.01
N ASN A 93 0.94 -0.84 3.54
CA ASN A 93 0.59 0.36 4.30
C ASN A 93 -0.21 0.02 5.57
N TRP A 94 -1.19 -0.88 5.47
CA TRP A 94 -1.92 -1.38 6.63
C TRP A 94 -0.96 -2.01 7.66
N ILE A 95 -0.07 -2.92 7.24
CA ILE A 95 0.94 -3.53 8.12
C ILE A 95 1.78 -2.45 8.83
N TYR A 96 2.24 -1.44 8.10
CA TYR A 96 3.01 -0.34 8.68
C TYR A 96 2.26 0.44 9.75
N ASN A 97 0.98 0.71 9.51
CA ASN A 97 0.13 1.36 10.50
C ASN A 97 -0.08 0.48 11.74
N GLN A 98 -0.21 -0.84 11.57
CA GLN A 98 -0.25 -1.77 12.70
C GLN A 98 1.07 -1.78 13.49
N ILE A 99 2.23 -1.77 12.82
CA ILE A 99 3.55 -1.67 13.47
C ILE A 99 3.65 -0.38 14.30
N LYS A 100 3.22 0.76 13.74
CA LYS A 100 3.19 2.04 14.49
C LYS A 100 2.31 1.99 15.72
N LYS A 101 1.19 1.25 15.65
CA LYS A 101 0.18 1.20 16.70
C LYS A 101 0.54 0.25 17.84
N TYR A 102 1.08 -0.92 17.51
CA TYR A 102 1.29 -2.00 18.48
C TYR A 102 2.77 -2.29 18.77
N GLY A 103 3.69 -1.92 17.87
CA GLY A 103 5.10 -2.27 17.98
C GLY A 103 5.36 -3.78 17.83
N GLU A 104 6.64 -4.17 17.73
CA GLU A 104 7.10 -5.56 17.89
C GLU A 104 6.40 -6.65 17.03
N LEU A 105 5.90 -6.29 15.84
CA LEU A 105 5.20 -7.21 14.93
C LEU A 105 6.12 -7.97 13.95
N ASP A 106 7.41 -7.67 13.92
CA ASP A 106 8.33 -8.15 12.87
C ASP A 106 8.37 -9.67 12.73
N ASP A 107 8.47 -10.40 13.86
CA ASP A 107 8.47 -11.88 13.83
C ASP A 107 7.14 -12.42 13.27
N ILE A 108 6.01 -11.90 13.74
CA ILE A 108 4.68 -12.31 13.25
C ILE A 108 4.57 -12.09 11.74
N ILE A 109 5.02 -10.93 11.25
CA ILE A 109 4.97 -10.58 9.84
C ILE A 109 5.83 -11.56 9.03
N THR A 110 7.09 -11.74 9.40
CA THR A 110 8.02 -12.63 8.71
C THR A 110 7.51 -14.07 8.68
N LYS A 111 6.99 -14.59 9.79
CA LYS A 111 6.44 -15.96 9.86
C LYS A 111 5.21 -16.11 8.97
N CYS A 112 4.28 -15.15 8.99
CA CYS A 112 3.09 -15.15 8.14
C CYS A 112 3.43 -15.17 6.64
N PHE A 113 4.31 -14.27 6.18
CA PHE A 113 4.70 -14.21 4.77
C PHE A 113 5.44 -15.47 4.32
N ASN A 114 6.42 -15.95 5.10
CA ASN A 114 7.18 -17.16 4.78
C ASN A 114 6.28 -18.39 4.68
N ASN A 115 5.35 -18.53 5.63
CA ASN A 115 4.39 -19.62 5.62
C ASN A 115 3.46 -19.57 4.40
N CYS A 116 2.94 -18.39 4.06
CA CYS A 116 2.14 -18.20 2.84
C CYS A 116 2.95 -18.56 1.57
N ILE A 117 4.16 -18.02 1.43
CA ILE A 117 5.02 -18.27 0.26
C ILE A 117 5.28 -19.78 0.11
N SER A 118 5.60 -20.46 1.21
CA SER A 118 5.81 -21.91 1.22
C SER A 118 4.57 -22.68 0.75
N LEU A 119 3.38 -22.30 1.20
CA LEU A 119 2.12 -22.95 0.82
C LEU A 119 1.80 -22.74 -0.67
N MET A 120 1.97 -21.52 -1.15
CA MET A 120 1.72 -21.14 -2.54
C MET A 120 2.69 -21.86 -3.48
N ASN A 121 3.97 -21.92 -3.13
CA ASN A 121 4.97 -22.67 -3.89
C ASN A 121 4.64 -24.17 -3.97
N PHE A 122 4.19 -24.78 -2.86
CA PHE A 122 3.79 -26.19 -2.84
C PHE A 122 2.60 -26.50 -3.75
N THR A 123 1.65 -25.56 -3.86
CA THR A 123 0.45 -25.71 -4.69
C THR A 123 0.66 -25.28 -6.15
N GLY A 124 1.85 -24.77 -6.50
CA GLY A 124 2.18 -24.26 -7.83
C GLY A 124 1.50 -22.93 -8.17
N VAL A 125 0.86 -22.27 -7.20
CA VAL A 125 0.21 -20.98 -7.39
C VAL A 125 1.20 -19.87 -7.04
N LYS A 126 1.31 -18.82 -7.87
CA LYS A 126 2.17 -17.68 -7.55
C LYS A 126 1.59 -16.86 -6.40
N HIS A 127 2.38 -16.62 -5.37
CA HIS A 127 2.07 -15.61 -4.35
C HIS A 127 2.12 -14.22 -4.99
N LYS A 128 1.19 -13.34 -4.61
CA LYS A 128 1.06 -12.00 -5.23
C LYS A 128 1.72 -10.90 -4.43
N CYS A 129 1.73 -11.02 -3.09
CA CYS A 129 2.39 -10.08 -2.19
C CYS A 129 3.68 -10.71 -1.63
N SER A 130 4.72 -9.89 -1.51
CA SER A 130 6.02 -10.24 -0.92
C SER A 130 6.53 -9.03 -0.12
N TYR A 131 6.29 -9.07 1.19
CA TYR A 131 6.59 -7.93 2.08
C TYR A 131 8.08 -7.72 2.27
N ASP A 132 8.85 -8.77 2.54
CA ASP A 132 10.29 -8.65 2.74
C ASP A 132 10.97 -8.11 1.49
N LEU A 133 10.55 -8.56 0.30
CA LEU A 133 11.05 -8.00 -0.95
C LEU A 133 10.71 -6.50 -1.04
N TYR A 134 9.47 -6.13 -0.77
CA TYR A 134 9.06 -4.74 -0.90
C TYR A 134 9.74 -3.80 0.11
N ASN A 135 9.85 -4.23 1.37
CA ASN A 135 10.44 -3.45 2.45
C ASN A 135 11.96 -3.36 2.41
N THR A 136 12.64 -4.33 1.80
CA THR A 136 14.10 -4.34 1.73
C THR A 136 14.65 -3.80 0.42
N VAL A 137 13.87 -3.79 -0.67
CA VAL A 137 14.35 -3.37 -2.00
C VAL A 137 14.37 -1.86 -2.19
N TYR A 138 13.49 -1.12 -1.50
CA TYR A 138 13.37 0.32 -1.66
C TYR A 138 13.86 1.09 -0.44
N LYS A 139 14.41 2.28 -0.68
CA LYS A 139 14.54 3.30 0.35
C LYS A 139 13.17 3.92 0.62
N ASP A 140 12.87 4.18 1.89
CA ASP A 140 11.58 4.68 2.36
C ASP A 140 10.39 3.88 1.76
N PRO A 141 10.34 2.53 1.95
CA PRO A 141 9.41 1.64 1.25
C PRO A 141 7.94 2.05 1.42
N ILE A 142 7.56 2.54 2.60
CA ILE A 142 6.19 3.02 2.85
C ILE A 142 5.83 4.24 2.00
N LYS A 143 6.79 5.13 1.73
CA LYS A 143 6.53 6.24 0.81
C LYS A 143 6.45 5.75 -0.63
N MET A 144 7.21 4.71 -0.98
CA MET A 144 7.08 4.04 -2.28
C MET A 144 5.71 3.36 -2.45
N THR A 145 5.07 2.85 -1.39
CA THR A 145 3.71 2.26 -1.54
C THR A 145 2.70 3.31 -1.99
N ILE A 146 2.88 4.56 -1.54
CA ILE A 146 2.05 5.68 -1.96
C ILE A 146 2.28 6.02 -3.45
N ILE A 147 3.52 5.93 -3.94
CA ILE A 147 3.83 6.06 -5.38
C ILE A 147 3.10 4.99 -6.19
N ASP A 148 3.17 3.73 -5.75
CA ASP A 148 2.50 2.62 -6.44
C ASP A 148 0.98 2.75 -6.40
N ILE A 149 0.40 3.15 -5.27
CA ILE A 149 -1.04 3.38 -5.13
C ILE A 149 -1.49 4.53 -6.02
N PHE A 150 -0.73 5.63 -6.06
CA PHE A 150 -1.03 6.74 -6.97
C PHE A 150 -1.00 6.28 -8.42
N ASN A 151 0.04 5.55 -8.83
CA ASN A 151 0.18 5.02 -10.18
C ASN A 151 -1.03 4.16 -10.59
N ASN A 152 -1.49 3.28 -9.70
CA ASN A 152 -2.66 2.43 -9.93
C ASN A 152 -3.99 3.19 -9.95
N ASN A 153 -4.03 4.43 -9.43
CA ASN A 153 -5.23 5.24 -9.32
C ASN A 153 -5.21 6.51 -10.21
N MET A 154 -4.23 6.65 -11.11
CA MET A 154 -4.10 7.84 -11.97
C MET A 154 -5.39 8.17 -12.73
N GLN A 155 -6.11 7.16 -13.22
CA GLN A 155 -7.36 7.40 -13.94
C GLN A 155 -8.48 7.94 -13.03
N ASN A 156 -8.59 7.45 -11.80
CA ASN A 156 -9.56 7.95 -10.83
C ASN A 156 -9.26 9.41 -10.47
N ILE A 157 -7.98 9.75 -10.31
CA ILE A 157 -7.50 11.11 -10.04
C ILE A 157 -7.83 12.04 -11.21
N ILE A 158 -7.51 11.63 -12.45
CA ILE A 158 -7.84 12.36 -13.68
C ILE A 158 -9.34 12.61 -13.79
N ASN A 159 -10.16 11.58 -13.54
CA ASN A 159 -11.62 11.72 -13.61
C ASN A 159 -12.16 12.70 -12.56
N LYS A 160 -11.69 12.64 -11.30
CA LYS A 160 -12.12 13.60 -10.27
C LYS A 160 -11.63 15.01 -10.57
N LEU A 161 -10.40 15.21 -11.07
CA LEU A 161 -9.93 16.54 -11.51
C LEU A 161 -10.84 17.16 -12.57
N ILE A 162 -11.34 16.35 -13.51
CA ILE A 162 -12.27 16.82 -14.55
C ILE A 162 -13.62 17.22 -13.93
N ILE A 163 -14.16 16.40 -13.02
CA ILE A 163 -15.44 16.66 -12.35
C ILE A 163 -15.36 17.89 -11.45
N GLU A 164 -14.28 18.06 -10.68
CA GLU A 164 -14.07 19.18 -9.77
C GLU A 164 -14.25 20.51 -10.52
N HIS A 165 -13.51 20.71 -11.59
CA HIS A 165 -13.63 21.96 -12.34
C HIS A 165 -14.96 22.17 -13.07
N GLU A 166 -15.65 21.11 -13.48
CA GLU A 166 -16.90 21.25 -14.23
C GLU A 166 -18.11 21.49 -13.31
N TYR A 167 -18.09 20.99 -12.07
CA TYR A 167 -19.31 20.90 -11.25
C TYR A 167 -19.13 21.17 -9.75
N ASP A 168 -17.91 21.19 -9.20
CA ASP A 168 -17.70 21.08 -7.75
C ASP A 168 -16.63 22.07 -7.25
N ASN A 169 -16.93 22.81 -6.19
CA ASN A 169 -15.95 23.73 -5.59
C ASN A 169 -14.96 23.00 -4.66
N GLU A 170 -15.06 21.67 -4.53
CA GLU A 170 -14.05 20.85 -3.87
C GLU A 170 -12.77 20.75 -4.70
N ALA A 171 -11.61 20.96 -4.06
CA ALA A 171 -10.29 20.80 -4.66
C ALA A 171 -9.58 19.54 -4.12
N SER A 172 -10.33 18.48 -3.81
CA SER A 172 -9.82 17.27 -3.16
C SER A 172 -8.77 16.55 -4.02
N ALA A 173 -8.98 16.43 -5.33
CA ALA A 173 -8.05 15.77 -6.24
C ALA A 173 -6.83 16.67 -6.54
N GLN A 174 -7.02 17.98 -6.68
CA GLN A 174 -5.91 18.92 -6.81
C GLN A 174 -5.03 18.94 -5.55
N ASN A 175 -5.62 18.91 -4.35
CA ASN A 175 -4.90 18.84 -3.08
C ASN A 175 -4.14 17.51 -2.96
N PHE A 176 -4.78 16.38 -3.30
CA PHE A 176 -4.11 15.08 -3.35
C PHE A 176 -2.89 15.10 -4.28
N LEU A 177 -3.05 15.66 -5.49
CA LEU A 177 -1.99 15.77 -6.48
C LEU A 177 -0.81 16.60 -5.96
N CYS A 178 -1.08 17.73 -5.31
CA CYS A 178 -0.03 18.58 -4.72
C CYS A 178 0.72 17.90 -3.58
N GLU A 179 0.00 17.25 -2.65
CA GLU A 179 0.62 16.51 -1.55
C GLU A 179 1.46 15.34 -2.05
N PHE A 180 0.96 14.65 -3.08
CA PHE A 180 1.69 13.58 -3.74
C PHE A 180 2.97 14.07 -4.42
N VAL A 181 2.92 15.17 -5.19
CA VAL A 181 4.11 15.74 -5.84
C VAL A 181 5.15 16.17 -4.79
N ASN A 182 4.71 16.72 -3.66
CA ASN A 182 5.60 17.05 -2.56
C ASN A 182 6.29 15.79 -2.00
N LEU A 183 5.53 14.71 -1.76
CA LEU A 183 6.09 13.43 -1.34
C LEU A 183 7.13 12.91 -2.35
N TYR A 184 6.79 12.88 -3.63
CA TYR A 184 7.70 12.45 -4.69
C TYR A 184 9.01 13.24 -4.66
N LYS A 185 8.93 14.58 -4.57
CA LYS A 185 10.12 15.46 -4.53
C LYS A 185 10.97 15.21 -3.28
N VAL A 186 10.35 14.89 -2.14
CA VAL A 186 11.08 14.51 -0.92
C VAL A 186 11.87 13.22 -1.13
N ILE A 187 11.24 12.16 -1.66
CA ILE A 187 11.92 10.87 -1.89
C ILE A 187 13.03 11.03 -2.94
N TYR A 188 12.71 11.65 -4.09
CA TYR A 188 13.67 11.88 -5.16
C TYR A 188 14.83 12.77 -4.71
N GLY A 189 14.53 13.81 -3.94
CA GLY A 189 15.55 14.71 -3.40
C GLY A 189 16.52 14.03 -2.45
N LYS A 190 16.03 13.08 -1.63
CA LYS A 190 16.80 12.35 -0.64
C LYS A 190 17.68 11.26 -1.27
N HIS A 191 17.15 10.52 -2.24
CA HIS A 191 17.82 9.31 -2.75
C HIS A 191 18.38 9.44 -4.17
N CYS A 192 17.94 10.44 -4.95
CA CYS A 192 18.21 10.50 -6.39
C CYS A 192 18.98 11.74 -6.87
N LYS A 193 19.38 12.68 -6.01
CA LYS A 193 20.16 13.85 -6.46
C LYS A 193 21.60 13.49 -6.83
N ASP A 194 22.30 12.74 -5.98
CA ASP A 194 23.72 12.45 -6.17
C ASP A 194 23.95 11.09 -6.83
N LYS A 195 24.07 11.08 -8.17
CA LYS A 195 24.26 9.86 -8.96
C LYS A 195 25.54 9.07 -8.61
N ASN A 196 26.56 9.75 -8.09
CA ASN A 196 27.89 9.18 -7.84
C ASN A 196 27.98 8.41 -6.51
N GLU A 197 27.05 8.62 -5.58
CA GLU A 197 27.08 8.03 -4.23
C GLU A 197 25.96 7.01 -3.98
N ARG A 198 25.17 6.69 -5.00
CA ARG A 198 24.01 5.80 -4.86
C ARG A 198 24.43 4.36 -4.54
N ASP A 199 23.92 3.85 -3.42
CA ASP A 199 23.97 2.42 -3.15
C ASP A 199 23.02 1.64 -4.10
N THR A 200 23.00 0.31 -3.99
CA THR A 200 22.14 -0.53 -4.84
C THR A 200 20.65 -0.22 -4.65
N TYR A 201 20.22 0.07 -3.42
CA TYR A 201 18.83 0.36 -3.08
C TYR A 201 18.41 1.75 -3.56
N ASP A 202 19.29 2.75 -3.48
CA ASP A 202 19.10 4.07 -4.06
C ASP A 202 18.90 3.96 -5.58
N LYS A 203 19.73 3.16 -6.26
CA LYS A 203 19.60 2.94 -7.71
C LYS A 203 18.24 2.35 -8.08
N ILE A 204 17.78 1.33 -7.36
CA ILE A 204 16.48 0.69 -7.61
C ILE A 204 15.32 1.67 -7.33
N THR A 205 15.38 2.38 -6.19
CA THR A 205 14.37 3.38 -5.81
C THR A 205 14.28 4.48 -6.87
N CYS A 206 15.41 5.02 -7.31
CA CYS A 206 15.44 6.06 -8.33
C CYS A 206 14.98 5.58 -9.70
N TYR A 207 15.31 4.34 -10.09
CA TYR A 207 14.80 3.75 -11.32
C TYR A 207 13.27 3.69 -11.32
N MET A 208 12.66 3.26 -10.21
CA MET A 208 11.20 3.23 -10.06
C MET A 208 10.59 4.63 -10.09
N LEU A 209 11.20 5.61 -9.43
CA LEU A 209 10.73 7.01 -9.46
C LEU A 209 10.84 7.63 -10.85
N GLU A 210 11.91 7.35 -11.59
CA GLU A 210 12.08 7.82 -12.97
C GLU A 210 11.03 7.19 -13.90
N SER A 211 10.80 5.88 -13.78
CA SER A 211 9.73 5.20 -14.53
C SER A 211 8.35 5.76 -14.19
N PHE A 212 8.09 6.03 -12.91
CA PHE A 212 6.85 6.67 -12.48
C PHE A 212 6.71 8.08 -13.06
N ARG A 213 7.77 8.88 -13.08
CA ARG A 213 7.77 10.24 -13.64
C ARG A 213 7.37 10.22 -15.12
N ASP A 214 7.84 9.25 -15.88
CA ASP A 214 7.49 9.09 -17.28
C ASP A 214 5.99 8.78 -17.44
N SER A 215 5.46 7.86 -16.61
CA SER A 215 4.01 7.57 -16.55
C SER A 215 3.20 8.80 -16.17
N TYR A 216 3.58 9.53 -15.12
CA TYR A 216 2.91 10.76 -14.70
C TYR A 216 2.89 11.81 -15.82
N THR A 217 4.03 11.99 -16.49
CA THR A 217 4.15 12.92 -17.62
C THR A 217 3.19 12.52 -18.74
N TYR A 218 3.16 11.24 -19.08
CA TYR A 218 2.26 10.73 -20.12
C TYR A 218 0.78 10.92 -19.78
N TYR A 219 0.36 10.50 -18.59
CA TYR A 219 -1.04 10.51 -18.18
C TYR A 219 -1.61 11.92 -17.92
N PHE A 220 -0.79 12.86 -17.42
CA PHE A 220 -1.26 14.20 -17.09
C PHE A 220 -0.88 15.26 -18.13
N TYR A 221 0.36 15.27 -18.64
CA TYR A 221 0.84 16.31 -19.56
C TYR A 221 0.57 16.05 -21.05
N TYR A 222 0.24 14.82 -21.44
CA TYR A 222 -0.24 14.54 -22.81
C TYR A 222 -1.75 14.34 -22.89
N ASN A 223 -2.46 14.50 -21.77
CA ASN A 223 -3.92 14.46 -21.75
C ASN A 223 -4.48 15.87 -22.01
N GLU A 224 -4.91 16.14 -23.24
CA GLU A 224 -5.41 17.45 -23.65
C GLU A 224 -6.59 17.97 -22.82
N LYS A 225 -7.44 17.05 -22.31
CA LYS A 225 -8.57 17.41 -21.45
C LYS A 225 -8.10 17.99 -20.11
N ILE A 226 -6.88 17.61 -19.70
CA ILE A 226 -6.27 17.99 -18.44
C ILE A 226 -5.42 19.27 -18.62
N VAL A 227 -4.45 19.24 -19.53
CA VAL A 227 -3.41 20.28 -19.67
C VAL A 227 -3.97 21.67 -19.97
N LYS A 228 -5.08 21.74 -20.71
CA LYS A 228 -5.69 23.02 -21.10
C LYS A 228 -6.54 23.64 -19.98
N LYS A 229 -6.92 22.84 -18.97
CA LYS A 229 -7.90 23.22 -17.94
C LYS A 229 -7.32 23.26 -16.52
N TYR A 230 -6.23 22.53 -16.24
CA TYR A 230 -5.74 22.34 -14.86
C TYR A 230 -4.26 22.70 -14.70
N TYR A 231 -3.93 23.18 -13.51
CA TYR A 231 -2.55 23.27 -13.08
C TYR A 231 -2.07 21.89 -12.61
N ILE A 232 -1.23 21.25 -13.41
CA ILE A 232 -0.55 19.99 -13.05
C ILE A 232 0.81 20.32 -12.45
N PRO A 233 1.03 20.02 -11.15
CA PRO A 233 2.31 20.27 -10.52
C PRO A 233 3.42 19.43 -11.18
N SER A 234 4.54 20.07 -11.49
CA SER A 234 5.68 19.37 -12.08
C SER A 234 6.39 18.49 -11.06
N LEU A 235 6.73 17.26 -11.48
CA LEU A 235 7.62 16.37 -10.73
C LEU A 235 9.10 16.78 -10.84
N TYR A 236 9.45 17.65 -11.79
CA TYR A 236 10.78 18.24 -11.87
C TYR A 236 10.97 19.27 -10.74
N ASN A 237 12.21 19.37 -10.26
CA ASN A 237 12.61 20.41 -9.31
C ASN A 237 12.88 21.73 -10.03
#